data_AF-A0A944VV21-F1
#
_entry.id   AF-A0A944VV21-F1
#
_cell.length_a   1.000
_cell.length_b   1.000
_cell.length_c   1.000
_cell.angle_alpha   90.00
_cell.angle_beta   90.00
_cell.angle_gamma   90.00
#
_symmetry.space_group_name_H-M   'P 1'
#
loop_
_entity.id
_entity.type
_entity.pdbx_description
1 polymer ?
#
loop_
_entity_poly.entity_id
_entity_poly.type
_entity_poly.pdbx_seq_one_letter_code
_entity_poly.pdbx_strand_id
1 'polypeptide(L)'
;MLESFRQEHTEIINILDKIDKLGVSSKEGHETLLMAKELILKHVEREDKNFYPKIKKAAKNNQMLEKLLIEFDKDMDQLSHYILNFFDVSSSCENKGTNLFTNKFVEVLKRRILREENILFPAFEKLQKNKYLGMKFDRRIADRRISELRSVPSQYEKIDSSEIENKRSIERRKDKRHPIHTWFIIYKKEFVFYLFVLIICIIAAAIGIFIVHSPDTKREFIEHTDYKRKQKKLNRGRTSVTENPKTETYYIQ
;
A
#
# COMPACT_ATOMS: atom_id res chain seq x y z
N MET A 1 -14.06 2.87 -23.30
CA MET A 1 -12.85 2.57 -22.49
C MET A 1 -12.14 3.84 -22.06
N LEU A 2 -11.62 4.67 -22.98
CA LEU A 2 -11.00 5.93 -22.56
C LEU A 2 -12.02 6.85 -21.89
N GLU A 3 -13.25 6.88 -22.41
CA GLU A 3 -14.33 7.64 -21.79
C GLU A 3 -14.65 7.21 -20.36
N SER A 4 -14.60 5.90 -20.08
CA SER A 4 -14.81 5.41 -18.71
C SER A 4 -13.64 5.71 -17.78
N PHE A 5 -12.44 6.05 -18.29
CA PHE A 5 -11.33 6.56 -17.47
C PHE A 5 -11.49 8.06 -17.21
N ARG A 6 -11.95 8.84 -18.21
CA ARG A 6 -12.29 10.27 -18.02
C ARG A 6 -13.40 10.48 -16.99
N GLN A 7 -14.39 9.59 -16.98
CA GLN A 7 -15.44 9.60 -15.96
C GLN A 7 -14.87 9.35 -14.56
N GLU A 8 -14.01 8.34 -14.40
CA GLU A 8 -13.31 8.09 -13.13
C GLU A 8 -12.45 9.28 -12.71
N HIS A 9 -11.74 9.93 -13.64
CA HIS A 9 -10.97 11.14 -13.36
C HIS A 9 -11.85 12.28 -12.85
N THR A 10 -13.03 12.46 -13.46
CA THR A 10 -14.00 13.47 -13.02
C THR A 10 -14.46 13.19 -11.60
N GLU A 11 -14.76 11.93 -11.26
CA GLU A 11 -15.12 11.53 -9.91
C GLU A 11 -13.98 11.80 -8.91
N ILE A 12 -12.73 11.45 -9.28
CA ILE A 12 -11.54 11.72 -8.47
C ILE A 12 -11.35 13.21 -8.24
N ILE A 13 -11.45 14.05 -9.28
CA ILE A 13 -11.30 15.49 -9.14
C ILE A 13 -12.38 16.06 -8.22
N ASN A 14 -13.64 15.65 -8.42
CA ASN A 14 -14.77 16.12 -7.61
C ASN A 14 -14.60 15.79 -6.13
N ILE A 15 -14.11 14.58 -5.79
CA ILE A 15 -13.91 14.21 -4.39
C ILE A 15 -12.71 14.95 -3.77
N LEU A 16 -11.65 15.21 -4.54
CA LEU A 16 -10.52 16.02 -4.08
C LEU A 16 -10.92 17.48 -3.85
N ASP A 17 -11.75 18.05 -4.71
CA ASP A 17 -12.30 19.41 -4.51
C ASP A 17 -13.23 19.47 -3.30
N LYS A 18 -13.94 18.38 -2.99
CA LYS A 18 -14.73 18.28 -1.76
C LYS A 18 -13.83 18.26 -0.52
N ILE A 19 -12.71 17.53 -0.56
CA ILE A 19 -11.73 17.48 0.54
C ILE A 19 -11.14 18.87 0.81
N ASP A 20 -10.80 19.61 -0.25
CA ASP A 20 -10.26 20.98 -0.14
C ASP A 20 -11.25 21.92 0.57
N LYS A 21 -12.55 21.81 0.24
CA LYS A 21 -13.62 22.62 0.85
C LYS A 21 -13.89 22.25 2.31
N LEU A 22 -13.87 20.95 2.65
CA LEU A 22 -14.15 20.46 4.00
C LEU A 22 -12.97 20.59 4.96
N GLY A 23 -11.75 20.59 4.41
CA GLY A 23 -10.51 20.51 5.16
C GLY A 23 -10.29 19.13 5.79
N VAL A 24 -9.09 18.56 5.63
CA VAL A 24 -8.76 17.19 6.12
C VAL A 24 -8.75 17.05 7.64
N SER A 25 -8.78 18.16 8.38
CA SER A 25 -8.84 18.15 9.85
C SER A 25 -10.26 17.96 10.39
N SER A 26 -11.29 18.11 9.54
CA SER A 26 -12.67 17.83 9.93
C SER A 26 -12.96 16.33 9.82
N LYS A 27 -13.88 15.83 10.65
CA LYS A 27 -14.32 14.42 10.58
C LYS A 27 -14.85 14.07 9.17
N GLU A 28 -15.68 14.93 8.60
CA GLU A 28 -16.22 14.74 7.24
C GLU A 28 -15.12 14.80 6.18
N GLY A 29 -14.16 15.71 6.32
CA GLY A 29 -13.00 15.79 5.42
C GLY A 29 -12.12 14.55 5.47
N HIS A 30 -11.91 14.00 6.66
CA HIS A 30 -11.15 12.75 6.84
C HIS A 30 -11.89 11.54 6.24
N GLU A 31 -13.20 11.40 6.48
CA GLU A 31 -14.02 10.35 5.86
C GLU A 31 -14.00 10.49 4.32
N THR A 32 -14.12 11.71 3.80
CA THR A 32 -14.04 11.98 2.36
C THR A 32 -12.64 11.64 1.81
N LEU A 33 -11.57 11.88 2.57
CA LEU A 33 -10.21 11.51 2.21
C LEU A 33 -10.01 10.00 2.07
N LEU A 34 -10.61 9.21 2.97
CA LEU A 34 -10.60 7.74 2.89
C LEU A 34 -11.36 7.24 1.66
N MET A 35 -12.50 7.84 1.34
CA MET A 35 -13.23 7.52 0.09
C MET A 35 -12.39 7.84 -1.15
N ALA A 36 -11.69 8.99 -1.15
CA ALA A 36 -10.79 9.34 -2.25
C ALA A 36 -9.64 8.34 -2.40
N LYS A 37 -9.06 7.86 -1.28
CA LYS A 37 -8.03 6.81 -1.28
C LYS A 37 -8.50 5.58 -2.05
N GLU A 38 -9.66 5.05 -1.69
CA GLU A 38 -10.22 3.85 -2.31
C GLU A 38 -10.48 4.05 -3.80
N LEU A 39 -11.04 5.21 -4.17
CA LEU A 39 -11.32 5.55 -5.56
C LEU A 39 -10.03 5.62 -6.40
N ILE A 40 -9.00 6.29 -5.89
CA ILE A 40 -7.70 6.44 -6.57
C ILE A 40 -7.01 5.08 -6.72
N LEU A 41 -6.98 4.27 -5.66
CA LEU A 41 -6.36 2.94 -5.71
C LEU A 41 -7.06 2.02 -6.72
N LYS A 42 -8.40 2.05 -6.73
CA LYS A 42 -9.20 1.29 -7.70
C LYS A 42 -8.95 1.74 -9.13
N HIS A 43 -8.85 3.06 -9.35
CA HIS A 43 -8.54 3.63 -10.66
C HIS A 43 -7.16 3.18 -11.16
N VAL A 44 -6.11 3.35 -10.34
CA VAL A 44 -4.75 2.92 -10.68
C VAL A 44 -4.69 1.41 -10.97
N GLU A 45 -5.35 0.58 -10.16
CA GLU A 45 -5.40 -0.87 -10.41
C GLU A 45 -6.08 -1.19 -11.75
N ARG A 46 -7.13 -0.44 -12.11
CA ARG A 46 -7.82 -0.63 -13.39
C ARG A 46 -6.93 -0.24 -14.57
N GLU A 47 -6.16 0.82 -14.45
CA GLU A 47 -5.20 1.25 -15.48
C GLU A 47 -4.12 0.18 -15.69
N ASP A 48 -3.53 -0.33 -14.61
CA ASP A 48 -2.50 -1.37 -14.63
C ASP A 48 -2.99 -2.66 -15.28
N LYS A 49 -4.24 -3.05 -15.01
CA LYS A 49 -4.82 -4.27 -15.58
C LYS A 49 -5.28 -4.10 -17.03
N ASN A 50 -5.85 -2.94 -17.36
CA ASN A 50 -6.67 -2.81 -18.57
C ASN A 50 -6.15 -1.81 -19.59
N PHE A 51 -5.45 -0.76 -19.17
CA PHE A 51 -5.02 0.32 -20.05
C PHE A 51 -3.53 0.20 -20.40
N TYR A 52 -2.66 0.22 -19.39
CA TYR A 52 -1.21 0.16 -19.58
C TYR A 52 -0.74 -1.06 -20.40
N PRO A 53 -1.29 -2.27 -20.23
CA PRO A 53 -0.92 -3.41 -21.08
C PRO A 53 -1.27 -3.21 -22.56
N LYS A 54 -2.39 -2.54 -22.86
CA LYS A 54 -2.86 -2.30 -24.24
C LYS A 54 -2.00 -1.25 -24.94
N ILE A 55 -1.68 -0.17 -24.24
CA ILE A 55 -0.82 0.89 -24.78
C ILE A 55 0.63 0.42 -24.90
N LYS A 56 1.17 -0.36 -23.95
CA LYS A 56 2.50 -1.00 -24.05
C LYS A 56 2.57 -1.94 -25.27
N LYS A 57 1.51 -2.71 -25.54
CA LYS A 57 1.43 -3.53 -26.75
C LYS A 57 1.42 -2.69 -28.04
N ALA A 58 0.70 -1.57 -28.06
CA ALA A 58 0.68 -0.65 -29.20
C ALA A 58 2.02 0.07 -29.41
N ALA A 59 2.74 0.36 -28.32
CA ALA A 59 4.03 1.04 -28.34
C ALA A 59 5.17 0.22 -28.96
N LYS A 60 5.08 -1.12 -28.95
CA LYS A 60 6.12 -2.00 -29.53
C LYS A 60 6.52 -1.64 -30.96
N ASN A 61 5.59 -1.08 -31.74
CA ASN A 61 5.80 -0.68 -33.12
C ASN A 61 5.81 0.85 -33.31
N ASN A 62 5.86 1.63 -32.21
CA ASN A 62 5.82 3.08 -32.25
C ASN A 62 6.79 3.68 -31.22
N GLN A 63 7.97 4.07 -31.70
CA GLN A 63 9.05 4.63 -30.88
C GLN A 63 8.64 5.92 -30.13
N MET A 64 7.74 6.73 -30.68
CA MET A 64 7.23 7.92 -30.00
C MET A 64 6.41 7.53 -28.78
N LEU A 65 5.48 6.57 -28.93
CA LEU A 65 4.64 6.10 -27.84
C LEU A 65 5.46 5.37 -26.77
N GLU A 66 6.49 4.63 -27.18
CA GLU A 66 7.41 3.98 -26.25
C GLU A 66 8.14 5.01 -25.37
N LYS A 67 8.69 6.07 -25.97
CA LYS A 67 9.32 7.17 -25.21
C LYS A 67 8.34 7.84 -24.26
N LEU A 68 7.11 8.09 -24.72
CA LEU A 68 6.06 8.67 -23.89
C LEU A 68 5.76 7.78 -22.69
N LEU A 69 5.61 6.46 -22.89
CA LEU A 69 5.36 5.52 -21.80
C LEU A 69 6.51 5.46 -20.79
N ILE A 70 7.77 5.61 -21.22
CA ILE A 70 8.91 5.71 -20.29
C ILE A 70 8.82 6.96 -19.42
N GLU A 71 8.34 8.09 -19.95
CA GLU A 71 8.12 9.30 -19.16
C GLU A 71 6.98 9.09 -18.15
N PHE A 72 5.85 8.52 -18.58
CA PHE A 72 4.72 8.21 -17.69
C PHE A 72 5.07 7.16 -16.62
N ASP A 73 5.85 6.13 -16.94
CA ASP A 73 6.31 5.13 -15.97
C ASP A 73 7.15 5.81 -14.84
N LYS A 74 7.96 6.83 -15.17
CA LYS A 74 8.71 7.61 -14.16
C LYS A 74 7.80 8.51 -13.31
N ASP A 75 6.79 9.11 -13.92
CA ASP A 75 5.81 9.91 -13.19
C ASP A 75 5.00 9.04 -12.22
N MET A 76 4.64 7.82 -12.65
CA MET A 76 3.91 6.85 -11.84
C MET A 76 4.69 6.36 -10.63
N ASP A 77 5.99 6.14 -10.79
CA ASP A 77 6.87 5.76 -9.70
C ASP A 77 6.89 6.84 -8.60
N GLN A 78 7.09 8.10 -9.01
CA GLN A 78 7.06 9.24 -8.09
C GLN A 78 5.69 9.40 -7.42
N LEU A 79 4.61 9.34 -8.20
CA LEU A 79 3.26 9.49 -7.66
C LEU A 79 2.92 8.36 -6.68
N SER A 80 3.30 7.12 -6.96
CA SER A 80 3.02 5.99 -6.07
C SER A 80 3.69 6.18 -4.72
N HIS A 81 4.96 6.62 -4.70
CA HIS A 81 5.64 6.98 -3.46
C HIS A 81 4.94 8.13 -2.71
N TYR A 82 4.50 9.16 -3.43
CA TYR A 82 3.74 10.25 -2.83
C TYR A 82 2.39 9.80 -2.26
N ILE A 83 1.64 8.95 -2.96
CA ILE A 83 0.36 8.40 -2.52
C ILE A 83 0.54 7.58 -1.23
N LEU A 84 1.50 6.66 -1.22
CA LEU A 84 1.73 5.80 -0.05
C LEU A 84 2.16 6.63 1.16
N ASN A 85 3.14 7.51 0.99
CA ASN A 85 3.61 8.38 2.06
C ASN A 85 2.49 9.32 2.57
N PHE A 86 1.62 9.81 1.68
CA PHE A 86 0.45 10.60 2.05
C PHE A 86 -0.49 9.85 2.96
N PHE A 87 -0.88 8.64 2.56
CA PHE A 87 -1.84 7.89 3.34
C PHE A 87 -1.25 7.35 4.65
N ASP A 88 0.03 7.00 4.67
CA ASP A 88 0.72 6.58 5.89
C ASP A 88 0.79 7.74 6.92
N VAL A 89 1.22 8.93 6.49
CA VAL A 89 1.29 10.12 7.37
C VAL A 89 -0.09 10.57 7.83
N SER A 90 -1.08 10.57 6.92
CA SER A 90 -2.46 10.98 7.25
C SER A 90 -3.15 10.05 8.25
N SER A 91 -2.71 8.80 8.35
CA SER A 91 -3.22 7.83 9.33
C SER A 91 -2.62 8.01 10.74
N SER A 92 -1.48 8.70 10.86
CA SER A 92 -0.64 8.70 12.06
C SER A 92 -0.63 10.01 12.85
N CYS A 93 -1.06 11.15 12.30
CA CYS A 93 -0.76 12.46 12.90
C CYS A 93 -1.97 13.34 13.27
N GLU A 94 -1.97 13.79 14.52
CA GLU A 94 -2.72 14.92 15.06
C GLU A 94 -2.38 16.24 14.31
N ASN A 95 -3.28 16.65 13.41
CA ASN A 95 -3.68 18.00 12.98
C ASN A 95 -2.67 19.12 12.61
N LYS A 96 -1.38 19.06 12.94
CA LYS A 96 -0.44 20.19 12.68
C LYS A 96 0.43 19.92 11.46
N GLY A 97 -0.08 20.24 10.26
CA GLY A 97 0.66 20.22 8.99
C GLY A 97 -0.02 19.48 7.83
N THR A 98 -1.17 18.86 8.09
CA THR A 98 -1.92 18.02 7.15
C THR A 98 -2.40 18.78 5.90
N ASN A 99 -2.79 20.05 6.01
CA ASN A 99 -3.33 20.82 4.89
C ASN A 99 -2.30 21.09 3.77
N LEU A 100 -1.06 21.46 4.09
CA LEU A 100 -0.02 21.70 3.07
C LEU A 100 0.33 20.41 2.32
N PHE A 101 0.36 19.28 3.04
CA PHE A 101 0.65 17.99 2.47
C PHE A 101 -0.48 17.49 1.55
N THR A 102 -1.75 17.74 1.92
CA THR A 102 -2.93 17.48 1.08
C THR A 102 -2.94 18.30 -0.19
N ASN A 103 -2.65 19.59 -0.13
CA ASN A 103 -2.68 20.45 -1.33
C ASN A 103 -1.67 19.98 -2.38
N LYS A 104 -0.45 19.65 -1.93
CA LYS A 104 0.58 19.11 -2.82
C LYS A 104 0.17 17.77 -3.42
N PHE A 105 -0.44 16.89 -2.62
CA PHE A 105 -0.96 15.61 -3.10
C PHE A 105 -2.03 15.80 -4.19
N VAL A 106 -3.03 16.65 -3.94
CA VAL A 106 -4.10 16.98 -4.89
C VAL A 106 -3.51 17.54 -6.18
N GLU A 107 -2.53 18.43 -6.10
CA GLU A 107 -1.89 19.04 -7.26
C GLU A 107 -1.16 18.01 -8.14
N VAL A 108 -0.35 17.13 -7.53
CA VAL A 108 0.39 16.10 -8.26
C VAL A 108 -0.57 15.14 -8.97
N LEU A 109 -1.66 14.75 -8.30
CA LEU A 109 -2.65 13.85 -8.87
C LEU A 109 -3.44 14.49 -10.02
N LYS A 110 -3.90 15.74 -9.85
CA LYS A 110 -4.55 16.51 -10.92
C LYS A 110 -3.64 16.67 -12.14
N ARG A 111 -2.36 16.96 -11.92
CA ARG A 111 -1.38 17.09 -13.00
C ARG A 111 -1.22 15.79 -13.79
N ARG A 112 -1.19 14.64 -13.11
CA ARG A 112 -1.15 13.33 -13.77
C ARG A 112 -2.38 13.13 -14.65
N ILE A 113 -3.58 13.29 -14.09
CA ILE A 113 -4.84 13.13 -14.82
C ILE A 113 -4.83 13.99 -16.08
N LEU A 114 -4.45 15.27 -15.96
CA LEU A 114 -4.37 16.18 -17.10
C LEU A 114 -3.37 15.72 -18.16
N ARG A 115 -2.22 15.14 -17.77
CA ARG A 115 -1.26 14.61 -18.74
C ARG A 115 -1.78 13.36 -19.42
N GLU A 116 -2.47 12.48 -18.70
CA GLU A 116 -3.09 11.29 -19.29
C GLU A 116 -4.13 11.68 -20.32
N GLU A 117 -5.03 12.61 -19.98
CA GLU A 117 -6.11 13.03 -20.88
C GLU A 117 -5.64 13.85 -22.07
N ASN A 118 -4.66 14.73 -21.89
CA ASN A 118 -4.24 15.65 -22.96
C ASN A 118 -3.10 15.10 -23.82
N ILE A 119 -2.34 14.12 -23.32
CA ILE A 119 -1.14 13.62 -24.01
C ILE A 119 -1.26 12.12 -24.30
N LEU A 120 -1.49 11.29 -23.27
CA LEU A 120 -1.44 9.84 -23.42
C LEU A 120 -2.66 9.29 -24.17
N PHE A 121 -3.87 9.73 -23.81
CA PHE A 121 -5.10 9.27 -24.44
C PHE A 121 -5.16 9.66 -25.91
N PRO A 122 -4.87 10.92 -26.33
CA PRO A 122 -4.91 11.30 -27.74
C PRO A 122 -3.83 10.57 -28.56
N ALA A 123 -2.63 10.36 -27.99
CA ALA A 123 -1.59 9.58 -28.65
C ALA A 123 -2.03 8.14 -28.93
N PHE A 124 -2.70 7.51 -27.95
CA PHE A 124 -3.25 6.16 -28.09
C PHE A 124 -4.43 6.10 -29.08
N GLU A 125 -5.36 7.05 -29.03
CA GLU A 125 -6.50 7.13 -29.97
C GLU A 125 -6.02 7.27 -31.41
N LYS A 126 -5.04 8.15 -31.66
CA LYS A 126 -4.44 8.34 -32.98
C LYS A 126 -3.84 7.04 -33.51
N LEU A 127 -3.18 6.26 -32.65
CA LEU A 127 -2.60 4.98 -33.04
C LEU A 127 -3.64 3.93 -33.38
N GLN A 128 -4.70 3.85 -32.58
CA GLN A 128 -5.82 2.96 -32.90
C GLN A 128 -6.43 3.34 -34.23
N LYS A 129 -6.75 4.63 -34.44
CA LYS A 129 -7.35 5.13 -35.67
C LYS A 129 -6.48 4.85 -36.91
N ASN A 130 -5.17 5.07 -36.83
CA ASN A 130 -4.26 4.78 -37.94
C ASN A 130 -4.17 3.29 -38.28
N LYS A 131 -4.25 2.41 -37.26
CA LYS A 131 -4.32 0.96 -37.47
C LYS A 131 -5.58 0.55 -38.22
N TYR A 132 -6.72 1.19 -37.93
CA TYR A 132 -7.98 0.91 -38.63
C TYR A 132 -8.08 1.55 -40.03
N LEU A 133 -7.36 2.64 -40.27
CA LEU A 133 -7.39 3.37 -41.55
C LEU A 133 -6.31 2.95 -42.56
N GLY A 134 -5.41 2.02 -42.22
CA GLY A 134 -4.34 1.57 -43.12
C GLY A 134 -3.34 2.65 -43.57
N MET A 135 -3.39 3.85 -42.99
CA MET A 135 -2.53 4.97 -43.37
C MET A 135 -1.12 4.79 -42.80
N LYS A 136 -0.09 4.87 -43.66
CA LYS A 136 1.32 4.94 -43.25
C LYS A 136 1.55 6.23 -42.45
N PHE A 137 2.04 6.08 -41.22
CA PHE A 137 2.31 7.19 -40.29
C PHE A 137 3.50 8.03 -40.77
N ASP A 138 3.30 9.32 -41.10
CA ASP A 138 4.41 10.22 -41.46
C ASP A 138 5.13 10.71 -40.20
N ARG A 139 6.37 10.21 -40.02
CA ARG A 139 7.26 10.49 -38.90
C ARG A 139 7.52 11.99 -38.71
N ARG A 140 7.54 12.77 -39.80
CA ARG A 140 7.88 14.21 -39.77
C ARG A 140 6.84 15.06 -39.04
N ILE A 141 5.58 14.66 -39.08
CA ILE A 141 4.49 15.38 -38.40
C ILE A 141 4.50 15.12 -36.89
N ALA A 142 4.94 13.93 -36.47
CA ALA A 142 5.02 13.57 -35.06
C ALA A 142 6.16 14.31 -34.35
N ASP A 143 7.35 14.34 -34.97
CA ASP A 143 8.53 14.98 -34.36
C ASP A 143 8.33 16.49 -34.16
N ARG A 144 7.67 17.18 -35.11
CA ARG A 144 7.34 18.61 -34.99
C ARG A 144 6.41 18.92 -33.80
N ARG A 145 5.42 18.07 -33.55
CA ARG A 145 4.49 18.25 -32.41
C ARG A 145 5.15 17.93 -31.06
N ILE A 146 6.09 16.99 -31.00
CA ILE A 146 6.85 16.71 -29.77
C ILE A 146 7.76 17.90 -29.42
N SER A 147 8.40 18.53 -30.41
CA SER A 147 9.18 19.74 -30.17
C SER A 147 8.33 20.92 -29.68
N GLU A 148 7.12 21.07 -30.22
CA GLU A 148 6.16 22.09 -29.76
C GLU A 148 5.73 21.83 -28.31
N LEU A 149 5.44 20.58 -27.93
CA LEU A 149 5.05 20.21 -26.57
C LEU A 149 6.18 20.39 -25.54
N ARG A 150 7.45 20.22 -25.95
CA ARG A 150 8.61 20.54 -25.09
C ARG A 150 8.86 22.03 -24.92
N SER A 151 8.35 22.86 -25.82
CA SER A 151 8.54 24.31 -25.79
C SER A 151 7.52 25.06 -24.94
N VAL A 152 6.48 24.39 -24.43
CA VAL A 152 5.52 24.97 -23.49
C VAL A 152 6.21 25.12 -22.13
N PRO A 153 6.48 26.34 -21.64
CA PRO A 153 7.11 26.52 -20.34
C PRO A 153 6.19 25.94 -19.26
N SER A 154 6.71 24.99 -18.48
CA SER A 154 6.05 24.59 -17.26
C SER A 154 6.08 25.80 -16.33
N GLN A 155 4.94 26.45 -16.12
CA GLN A 155 4.75 27.52 -15.13
C GLN A 155 5.04 27.08 -13.67
N TYR A 156 5.48 25.83 -13.47
CA TYR A 156 5.85 25.22 -12.20
C TYR A 156 7.31 24.70 -12.18
N GLU A 157 8.19 25.18 -13.06
CA GLU A 157 9.63 24.82 -13.07
C GLU A 157 10.42 25.37 -11.85
N LYS A 158 9.74 26.04 -10.92
CA LYS A 158 10.26 26.43 -9.59
C LYS A 158 10.00 25.38 -8.50
N ILE A 159 9.94 24.10 -8.83
CA ILE A 159 10.14 23.07 -7.80
C ILE A 159 11.64 22.96 -7.64
N ASP A 160 12.15 23.37 -6.48
CA ASP A 160 13.59 23.40 -6.15
C ASP A 160 14.26 22.08 -6.52
N SER A 161 14.92 22.10 -7.68
CA SER A 161 15.59 20.95 -8.27
C SER A 161 16.71 20.46 -7.35
N SER A 162 17.24 21.31 -6.47
CA SER A 162 18.25 20.93 -5.49
C SER A 162 17.69 20.02 -4.39
N GLU A 163 16.43 20.18 -3.98
CA GLU A 163 15.81 19.33 -2.95
C GLU A 163 15.49 17.93 -3.49
N ILE A 164 15.04 17.85 -4.74
CA ILE A 164 14.79 16.59 -5.45
C ILE A 164 16.11 15.88 -5.77
N GLU A 165 17.15 16.63 -6.18
CA GLU A 165 18.45 16.07 -6.51
C GLU A 165 19.21 15.57 -5.28
N ASN A 166 19.05 16.23 -4.13
CA ASN A 166 19.58 15.77 -2.85
C ASN A 166 18.92 14.46 -2.40
N LYS A 167 17.57 14.35 -2.46
CA LYS A 167 16.84 13.10 -2.18
C LYS A 167 17.22 11.96 -3.14
N ARG A 168 17.35 12.26 -4.45
CA ARG A 168 17.82 11.30 -5.46
C ARG A 168 19.26 10.86 -5.26
N SER A 169 20.13 11.68 -4.67
CA SER A 169 21.52 11.29 -4.37
C SER A 169 21.61 10.28 -3.22
N ILE A 170 20.66 10.36 -2.27
CA ILE A 170 20.53 9.44 -1.14
C ILE A 170 19.95 8.10 -1.60
N GLU A 171 18.96 8.10 -2.50
CA GLU A 171 18.36 6.87 -3.05
C GLU A 171 19.23 6.16 -4.10
N ARG A 172 20.00 6.89 -4.92
CA ARG A 172 20.93 6.29 -5.90
C ARG A 172 22.04 5.44 -5.26
N ARG A 173 22.27 5.57 -3.95
CA ARG A 173 23.20 4.70 -3.20
C ARG A 173 22.60 3.36 -2.81
N LYS A 174 21.29 3.14 -2.95
CA LYS A 174 20.61 1.95 -2.41
C LYS A 174 20.10 0.93 -3.42
N ASP A 175 19.94 1.23 -4.72
CA ASP A 175 19.24 0.27 -5.59
C ASP A 175 19.93 -0.03 -6.94
N LYS A 176 20.39 -1.28 -7.06
CA LYS A 176 20.76 -1.92 -8.32
C LYS A 176 19.51 -2.63 -8.87
N ARG A 177 18.77 -1.91 -9.71
CA ARG A 177 17.85 -2.42 -10.76
C ARG A 177 16.98 -3.63 -10.37
N HIS A 178 15.78 -3.37 -9.85
CA HIS A 178 14.64 -4.29 -9.98
C HIS A 178 13.55 -3.71 -10.90
N PRO A 179 12.95 -4.51 -11.81
CA PRO A 179 11.92 -4.03 -12.73
C PRO A 179 10.61 -3.70 -12.00
N ILE A 180 10.05 -2.55 -12.37
CA ILE A 180 9.00 -1.79 -11.67
C ILE A 180 7.62 -2.49 -11.66
N HIS A 181 7.38 -3.49 -12.53
CA HIS A 181 6.16 -4.29 -12.50
C HIS A 181 6.04 -5.22 -11.28
N THR A 182 7.12 -5.39 -10.51
CA THR A 182 7.11 -6.25 -9.32
C THR A 182 6.58 -5.55 -8.08
N TRP A 183 6.63 -4.21 -7.98
CA TRP A 183 6.36 -3.51 -6.72
C TRP A 183 4.88 -3.53 -6.29
N PHE A 184 3.94 -3.37 -7.22
CA PHE A 184 2.50 -3.53 -6.90
C PHE A 184 2.13 -4.99 -6.59
N ILE A 185 2.86 -5.96 -7.16
CA ILE A 185 2.71 -7.40 -6.86
C ILE A 185 3.33 -7.74 -5.50
N ILE A 186 4.46 -7.14 -5.14
CA ILE A 186 5.14 -7.33 -3.85
C ILE A 186 4.26 -6.75 -2.73
N TYR A 187 3.70 -5.55 -2.88
CA TYR A 187 2.76 -5.00 -1.90
C TYR A 187 1.47 -5.84 -1.79
N LYS A 188 0.98 -6.43 -2.89
CA LYS A 188 -0.12 -7.40 -2.83
C LYS A 188 0.23 -8.66 -2.05
N LYS A 189 1.45 -9.19 -2.20
CA LYS A 189 1.90 -10.39 -1.46
C LYS A 189 2.09 -10.12 0.02
N GLU A 190 2.73 -9.01 0.37
CA GLU A 190 2.89 -8.57 1.77
C GLU A 190 1.53 -8.33 2.41
N PHE A 191 0.62 -7.59 1.76
CA PHE A 191 -0.72 -7.32 2.29
C PHE A 191 -1.58 -8.59 2.45
N VAL A 192 -1.53 -9.52 1.49
CA VAL A 192 -2.22 -10.82 1.61
C VAL A 192 -1.60 -11.66 2.73
N PHE A 193 -0.28 -11.58 2.94
CA PHE A 193 0.39 -12.24 4.05
C PHE A 193 -0.05 -11.69 5.41
N TYR A 194 -0.08 -10.36 5.58
CA TYR A 194 -0.58 -9.73 6.82
C TYR A 194 -2.06 -10.05 7.08
N LEU A 195 -2.90 -10.06 6.04
CA LEU A 195 -4.31 -10.43 6.16
C LEU A 195 -4.47 -11.90 6.58
N PHE A 196 -3.66 -12.80 6.04
CA PHE A 196 -3.65 -14.23 6.40
C PHE A 196 -3.21 -14.45 7.85
N VAL A 197 -2.13 -13.77 8.29
CA VAL A 197 -1.67 -13.83 9.68
C VAL A 197 -2.73 -13.28 10.64
N LEU A 198 -3.40 -12.17 10.28
CA LEU A 198 -4.48 -11.60 11.07
C LEU A 198 -5.66 -12.58 11.24
N ILE A 199 -6.07 -13.26 10.15
CA ILE A 199 -7.14 -14.28 10.18
C ILE A 199 -6.75 -15.44 11.10
N ILE A 200 -5.50 -15.93 11.02
CA ILE A 200 -5.01 -16.99 11.91
C ILE A 200 -5.08 -16.55 13.38
N CYS A 201 -4.66 -15.33 13.70
CA CYS A 201 -4.72 -14.79 15.06
C CYS A 201 -6.17 -14.73 15.58
N ILE A 202 -7.13 -14.31 14.74
CA ILE A 202 -8.55 -14.26 15.09
C ILE A 202 -9.10 -15.67 15.36
N ILE A 203 -8.77 -16.64 14.51
CA ILE A 203 -9.17 -18.05 14.69
C ILE A 203 -8.57 -18.63 15.97
N ALA A 204 -7.28 -18.39 16.23
CA ALA A 204 -6.61 -18.86 17.44
C ALA A 204 -7.22 -18.24 18.71
N ALA A 205 -7.58 -16.95 18.69
CA ALA A 205 -8.28 -16.31 19.79
C ALA A 205 -9.68 -16.91 20.01
N ALA A 206 -10.43 -17.18 18.93
CA ALA A 206 -11.74 -17.83 19.02
C ALA A 206 -11.65 -19.26 19.59
N ILE A 207 -10.64 -20.05 19.16
CA ILE A 207 -10.39 -21.40 19.69
C ILE A 207 -9.96 -21.34 21.17
N GLY A 208 -9.09 -20.39 21.54
CA GLY A 208 -8.68 -20.20 22.94
C GLY A 208 -9.86 -19.87 23.85
N ILE A 209 -10.75 -18.98 23.40
CA ILE A 209 -12.00 -18.67 24.11
C ILE A 209 -12.89 -19.93 24.21
N PHE A 210 -12.99 -20.72 23.14
CA PHE A 210 -13.77 -21.96 23.12
C PHE A 210 -13.22 -23.04 24.07
N ILE A 211 -11.90 -23.20 24.18
CA ILE A 211 -11.28 -24.15 25.12
C ILE A 211 -11.51 -23.72 26.58
N VAL A 212 -11.43 -22.42 26.87
CA VAL A 212 -11.69 -21.88 28.22
C VAL A 212 -13.18 -21.99 28.60
N HIS A 213 -14.08 -21.91 27.63
CA HIS A 213 -15.53 -22.02 27.85
C HIS A 213 -16.13 -23.40 27.61
N SER A 214 -15.36 -24.38 27.14
CA SER A 214 -15.86 -25.74 26.97
C SER A 214 -16.19 -26.34 28.35
N PRO A 215 -17.46 -26.69 28.62
CA PRO A 215 -17.90 -27.16 29.93
C PRO A 215 -17.29 -28.53 30.32
N ASP A 216 -16.80 -29.30 29.34
CA ASP A 216 -16.26 -30.64 29.58
C ASP A 216 -14.84 -30.64 30.15
N THR A 217 -14.00 -29.65 29.86
CA THR A 217 -12.63 -29.57 30.41
C THR A 217 -12.60 -29.23 31.91
N LYS A 218 -13.67 -28.59 32.42
CA LYS A 218 -13.82 -28.31 33.85
C LYS A 218 -14.13 -29.56 34.67
N ARG A 219 -14.76 -30.60 34.08
CA ARG A 219 -15.07 -31.85 34.80
C ARG A 219 -13.82 -32.69 35.07
N GLU A 220 -12.96 -32.88 34.09
CA GLU A 220 -11.73 -33.69 34.24
C GLU A 220 -10.74 -33.07 35.24
N PHE A 221 -10.65 -31.73 35.29
CA PHE A 221 -9.75 -31.05 36.22
C PHE A 221 -10.19 -31.22 37.69
N ILE A 222 -11.51 -31.22 37.95
CA ILE A 222 -12.04 -31.42 39.32
C ILE A 222 -11.77 -32.85 39.78
N GLU A 223 -12.02 -33.86 38.94
CA GLU A 223 -11.80 -35.27 39.31
C GLU A 223 -10.32 -35.59 39.60
N HIS A 224 -9.39 -34.99 38.85
CA HIS A 224 -7.96 -35.21 39.05
C HIS A 224 -7.44 -34.56 40.35
N THR A 225 -8.03 -33.43 40.78
CA THR A 225 -7.67 -32.81 42.08
C THR A 225 -8.20 -33.60 43.28
N ASP A 226 -9.39 -34.19 43.17
CA ASP A 226 -9.95 -35.04 44.22
C ASP A 226 -9.21 -36.37 44.37
N TYR A 227 -8.76 -36.97 43.26
CA TYR A 227 -7.91 -38.16 43.30
C TYR A 227 -6.59 -37.91 44.07
N LYS A 228 -5.91 -36.79 43.81
CA LYS A 228 -4.68 -36.41 44.53
C LYS A 228 -4.91 -36.15 46.02
N ARG A 229 -6.06 -35.56 46.40
CA ARG A 229 -6.43 -35.39 47.82
C ARG A 229 -6.65 -36.73 48.52
N LYS A 230 -7.26 -37.69 47.84
CA LYS A 230 -7.51 -39.04 48.39
C LYS A 230 -6.20 -39.81 48.62
N GLN A 231 -5.28 -39.77 47.66
CA GLN A 231 -3.93 -40.35 47.79
C GLN A 231 -3.12 -39.75 48.96
N LYS A 232 -3.21 -38.42 49.17
CA LYS A 232 -2.51 -37.75 50.28
C LYS A 232 -3.04 -38.13 51.67
N LYS A 233 -4.33 -38.47 51.79
CA LYS A 233 -4.90 -39.00 53.05
C LYS A 233 -4.43 -40.44 53.33
N LEU A 234 -4.31 -41.29 52.31
CA LEU A 234 -3.80 -42.65 52.44
C LEU A 234 -2.33 -42.69 52.90
N ASN A 235 -1.49 -41.79 52.40
CA ASN A 235 -0.07 -41.77 52.77
C ASN A 235 0.23 -41.16 54.16
N ARG A 236 -0.71 -40.41 54.77
CA ARG A 236 -0.54 -39.87 56.14
C ARG A 236 -0.71 -40.91 57.24
N GLY A 237 -1.24 -42.10 56.94
CA GLY A 237 -1.40 -43.18 57.92
C GLY A 237 -0.17 -44.08 58.10
N ARG A 238 0.94 -43.85 57.37
CA ARG A 238 2.03 -44.84 57.24
C ARG A 238 3.39 -44.45 57.81
N THR A 239 3.51 -43.33 58.53
CA THR A 239 4.79 -42.87 59.08
C THR A 239 4.73 -42.71 60.59
N SER A 240 4.98 -43.79 61.33
CA SER A 240 5.31 -43.74 62.75
C SER A 240 6.18 -44.93 63.18
N VAL A 241 7.29 -45.17 62.49
CA VAL A 241 8.43 -45.90 63.05
C VAL A 241 9.67 -45.39 62.33
N THR A 242 10.56 -44.71 63.02
CA THR A 242 12.00 -44.74 62.72
C THR A 242 12.78 -44.09 63.84
N GLU A 243 13.78 -44.84 64.25
CA GLU A 243 14.60 -44.71 65.42
C GLU A 243 15.64 -43.60 65.28
N ASN A 244 16.07 -43.11 66.44
CA ASN A 244 17.03 -42.04 66.63
C ASN A 244 18.41 -42.65 66.93
N PRO A 245 19.48 -42.30 66.19
CA PRO A 245 20.82 -42.38 66.73
C PRO A 245 21.45 -41.00 66.88
N LYS A 246 21.92 -40.78 68.09
CA LYS A 246 22.58 -39.58 68.61
C LYS A 246 23.89 -39.27 67.87
N THR A 247 24.09 -37.98 67.68
CA THR A 247 25.28 -37.27 67.22
C THR A 247 26.41 -37.32 68.25
N GLU A 248 27.65 -37.52 67.78
CA GLU A 248 28.85 -37.11 68.50
C GLU A 248 29.80 -36.35 67.57
N THR A 249 30.09 -35.12 68.00
CA THR A 249 30.96 -34.10 67.41
C THR A 249 32.41 -34.28 67.86
N TYR A 250 33.37 -34.14 66.95
CA TYR A 250 34.78 -33.89 67.29
C TYR A 250 35.24 -32.57 66.64
N TYR A 251 35.67 -31.63 67.51
CA TYR A 251 36.47 -30.46 67.19
C TYR A 251 37.95 -30.84 67.31
N ILE A 252 38.79 -30.48 66.34
CA ILE A 252 40.24 -30.37 66.53
C ILE A 252 40.74 -29.12 65.80
N GLN A 253 41.42 -28.25 66.55
CA GLN A 253 42.47 -27.33 66.09
C GLN A 253 43.81 -27.94 66.46
#